data_AF-A0AAD4L0L8-F1
#
_entry.id   AF-A0AAD4L0L8-F1
#
_cell.length_a   1.000
_cell.length_b   1.000
_cell.length_c   1.000
_cell.angle_alpha   90.00
_cell.angle_beta   90.00
_cell.angle_gamma   90.00
#
_symmetry.space_group_name_H-M   'P 1'
#
loop_
_entity.id
_entity.type
_entity.pdbx_description
1 polymer ?
#
loop_
_entity_poly.entity_id
_entity_poly.type
_entity_poly.pdbx_seq_one_letter_code
_entity_poly.pdbx_strand_id
1 'polypeptide(L)'
;MSIDKPLCFGRVPDVLFLILSMADASTIPTLCRLNRATYETIKSHEMLICTSFLRHHDITPPLDRILTMDPATGQRATLSFINLQKFMYRRETARKLASRVARSGWGAWWAIKGSGEMDAEAEMFRQRVEKGLYVMFHMSDIARNIEYTQVQPYTLAFSIYRVLLFSCLSRLQFDRSRSSRSWWFPRHMSHIYVVLLRKSQQREVGKQRWKFRQKLDLERRVDFHIALQMLRQFLETIIFAHSPDDDRSASSVNEDLDVTNWFILRQNAHSLSRIFLELPDAKCCSIEERARKDKDRDSPVCTYSEVLKEYWDARRGDSSVDCKQCEAWLRSSSTETILNDFFGLHAYNLGKEWVRQMRGEGELLFDI
;
A
#
# COMPACT_ATOMS: atom_id res chain seq x y z
N MET A 1 7.35 -34.83 51.68
CA MET A 1 7.11 -35.41 50.33
C MET A 1 6.50 -34.31 49.48
N SER A 2 7.30 -33.72 48.59
CA SER A 2 6.84 -32.72 47.62
C SER A 2 6.01 -33.43 46.56
N ILE A 3 4.75 -33.02 46.39
CA ILE A 3 3.91 -33.50 45.30
C ILE A 3 4.36 -32.74 44.05
N ASP A 4 5.24 -33.37 43.26
CA ASP A 4 5.59 -32.91 41.93
C ASP A 4 4.33 -32.89 41.07
N LYS A 5 3.76 -31.70 40.88
CA LYS A 5 2.74 -31.47 39.85
C LYS A 5 3.38 -31.78 38.50
N PRO A 6 2.77 -32.63 37.65
CA PRO A 6 3.30 -32.87 36.33
C PRO A 6 3.27 -31.55 35.55
N LEU A 7 4.43 -31.08 35.11
CA LEU A 7 4.57 -30.04 34.10
C LEU A 7 4.09 -30.63 32.77
N CYS A 8 2.78 -30.70 32.57
CA CYS A 8 2.18 -31.25 31.34
C CYS A 8 2.49 -30.42 30.09
N PHE A 9 3.11 -29.24 30.22
CA PHE A 9 3.62 -28.44 29.11
C PHE A 9 4.81 -27.62 29.59
N GLY A 10 5.95 -27.74 28.88
CA GLY A 10 7.16 -27.00 29.24
C GLY A 10 8.44 -27.45 28.54
N ARG A 11 8.40 -28.50 27.71
CA ARG A 11 9.56 -28.90 26.89
C ARG A 11 9.38 -28.42 25.46
N VAL A 12 10.48 -28.00 24.84
CA VAL A 12 10.56 -27.50 23.45
C VAL A 12 9.86 -28.44 22.44
N PRO A 13 9.95 -29.79 22.54
CA PRO A 13 9.26 -30.69 21.63
C PRO A 13 7.73 -30.61 21.68
N ASP A 14 7.12 -30.43 22.85
CA ASP A 14 5.66 -30.38 23.00
C ASP A 14 5.08 -29.11 22.38
N VAL A 15 5.81 -28.01 22.56
CA VAL A 15 5.51 -26.70 21.95
C VAL A 15 5.70 -26.75 20.44
N LEU A 16 6.80 -27.33 19.95
CA LEU A 16 7.04 -27.52 18.52
C LEU A 16 5.98 -28.43 17.89
N PHE A 17 5.62 -29.53 18.55
CA PHE A 17 4.58 -30.45 18.09
C PHE A 17 3.24 -29.73 17.94
N LEU A 18 2.82 -28.92 18.91
CA LEU A 18 1.59 -28.13 18.80
C LEU A 18 1.64 -27.08 17.69
N ILE A 19 2.74 -26.32 17.57
CA ILE A 19 2.89 -25.29 16.55
C ILE A 19 2.90 -25.89 15.14
N LEU A 20 3.60 -27.01 14.96
CA LEU A 20 3.68 -27.71 13.69
C LEU A 20 2.38 -28.47 13.36
N SER A 21 1.74 -29.10 14.34
CA SER A 21 0.50 -29.86 14.12
C SER A 21 -0.71 -28.95 13.85
N MET A 22 -0.72 -27.73 14.36
CA MET A 22 -1.79 -26.76 14.12
C MET A 22 -1.59 -25.93 12.84
N ALA A 23 -0.39 -25.97 12.23
CA ALA A 23 -0.03 -25.31 10.96
C ALA A 23 -0.38 -23.81 10.85
N ASP A 24 -0.64 -23.12 11.96
CA ASP A 24 -0.99 -21.70 11.98
C ASP A 24 -0.16 -20.94 13.02
N ALA A 25 0.66 -20.00 12.54
CA ALA A 25 1.46 -19.10 13.36
C ALA A 25 0.60 -18.26 14.33
N SER A 26 -0.71 -18.10 14.07
CA SER A 26 -1.67 -17.43 14.96
C SER A 26 -1.89 -18.13 16.31
N THR A 27 -1.55 -19.42 16.42
CA THR A 27 -1.66 -20.20 17.66
C THR A 27 -0.56 -19.89 18.67
N ILE A 28 0.57 -19.35 18.22
CA ILE A 28 1.77 -19.13 19.05
C ILE A 28 1.52 -18.09 20.16
N PRO A 29 0.90 -16.91 19.89
CA PRO A 29 0.49 -15.99 20.95
C PRO A 29 -0.43 -16.63 22.01
N THR A 30 -1.29 -17.56 21.62
CA THR A 30 -2.18 -18.29 22.53
C THR A 30 -1.39 -19.25 23.42
N LEU A 31 -0.42 -19.97 22.85
CA LEU A 31 0.50 -20.85 23.60
C LEU A 31 1.36 -20.07 24.60
N CYS A 32 1.82 -18.87 24.22
CA CYS A 32 2.55 -17.95 25.11
C CYS A 32 1.77 -17.51 26.35
N ARG A 33 0.43 -17.66 26.37
CA ARG A 33 -0.42 -17.27 27.51
C ARG A 33 -0.71 -18.41 28.48
N LEU A 34 -0.32 -19.65 28.16
CA LEU A 34 -0.67 -20.83 28.96
C LEU A 34 -0.02 -20.83 30.35
N ASN A 35 1.30 -20.63 30.41
CA ASN A 35 2.04 -20.45 31.66
C ASN A 35 3.42 -19.81 31.38
N ARG A 36 4.08 -19.34 32.44
CA ARG A 36 5.38 -18.66 32.36
C ARG A 36 6.50 -19.54 31.79
N ALA A 37 6.55 -20.81 32.16
CA ALA A 37 7.58 -21.74 31.68
C ALA A 37 7.45 -21.97 30.16
N THR A 38 6.22 -22.11 29.65
CA THR A 38 5.92 -22.20 28.21
C THR A 38 6.33 -20.93 27.48
N TYR A 39 6.02 -19.75 28.02
CA TYR A 39 6.46 -18.47 27.45
C TYR A 39 7.99 -18.35 27.37
N GLU A 40 8.69 -18.63 28.47
CA GLU A 40 10.16 -18.55 28.53
C GLU A 40 10.82 -19.56 27.58
N THR A 41 10.25 -20.77 27.46
CA THR A 41 10.69 -21.81 26.52
C THR A 41 10.48 -21.38 25.06
N ILE A 42 9.30 -20.87 24.72
CA ILE A 42 8.99 -20.33 23.39
C ILE A 42 9.93 -19.18 23.05
N LYS A 43 10.16 -18.26 24.00
CA LYS A 43 10.96 -17.06 23.76
C LYS A 43 12.44 -17.36 23.59
N SER A 44 12.99 -18.30 24.37
CA SER A 44 14.39 -18.73 24.24
C SER A 44 14.68 -19.50 22.94
N HIS A 45 13.65 -20.11 22.34
CA HIS A 45 13.78 -20.90 21.10
C HIS A 45 13.07 -20.27 19.89
N GLU A 46 12.72 -18.98 19.97
CA GLU A 46 11.87 -18.29 18.99
C GLU A 46 12.37 -18.42 17.54
N MET A 47 13.67 -18.21 17.31
CA MET A 47 14.28 -18.34 15.99
C MET A 47 14.19 -19.77 15.42
N LEU A 48 14.44 -20.78 16.26
CA LEU A 48 14.37 -22.19 15.86
C LEU A 48 12.95 -22.59 15.48
N ILE A 49 11.97 -22.17 16.29
CA ILE A 49 10.55 -22.46 16.06
C ILE A 49 10.09 -21.76 14.77
N CYS A 50 10.42 -20.46 14.59
CA CYS A 50 10.08 -19.74 13.36
C CYS A 50 10.70 -20.39 12.11
N THR A 51 11.96 -20.82 12.19
CA THR A 51 12.65 -21.51 11.08
C THR A 51 12.01 -22.86 10.76
N SER A 52 11.64 -23.62 11.79
CA SER A 52 10.98 -24.92 11.65
C SER A 52 9.57 -24.76 11.04
N PHE A 53 8.83 -23.74 11.47
CA PHE A 53 7.55 -23.37 10.87
C PHE A 53 7.69 -23.06 9.37
N LEU A 54 8.68 -22.24 8.98
CA LEU A 54 8.93 -21.95 7.56
C LEU A 54 9.20 -23.22 6.75
N ARG A 55 10.05 -24.11 7.26
CA ARG A 55 10.37 -25.39 6.61
C ARG A 55 9.15 -26.30 6.48
N HIS A 56 8.27 -26.31 7.49
CA HIS A 56 7.02 -27.08 7.45
C HIS A 56 6.05 -26.60 6.36
N HIS A 57 6.13 -25.33 5.97
CA HIS A 57 5.36 -24.76 4.86
C HIS A 57 6.13 -24.78 3.52
N ASP A 58 7.15 -25.64 3.39
CA ASP A 58 8.02 -25.74 2.20
C ASP A 58 8.71 -24.42 1.82
N ILE A 59 8.89 -23.52 2.78
CA ILE A 59 9.60 -22.27 2.59
C ILE A 59 11.04 -22.49 3.02
N THR A 60 11.95 -22.50 2.04
CA THR A 60 13.38 -22.56 2.33
C THR A 60 13.84 -21.25 2.97
N PRO A 61 14.23 -21.24 4.26
CA PRO A 61 14.79 -20.05 4.86
C PRO A 61 16.18 -19.75 4.26
N PRO A 62 16.55 -18.47 4.12
CA PRO A 62 15.84 -17.35 4.71
C PRO A 62 14.83 -16.68 3.74
N LEU A 63 13.75 -16.12 4.28
CA LEU A 63 12.74 -15.33 3.53
C LEU A 63 13.38 -14.19 2.72
N ASP A 64 12.73 -13.69 1.67
CA ASP A 64 13.30 -12.58 0.87
C ASP A 64 13.78 -11.41 1.76
N ARG A 65 14.96 -10.87 1.41
CA ARG A 65 15.64 -9.84 2.20
C ARG A 65 14.78 -8.57 2.32
N ILE A 66 14.10 -8.16 1.25
CA ILE A 66 13.23 -6.97 1.27
C ILE A 66 12.03 -7.22 2.15
N LEU A 67 11.39 -8.40 2.03
CA LEU A 67 10.23 -8.75 2.87
C LEU A 67 10.54 -8.62 4.37
N THR A 68 11.76 -9.00 4.75
CA THR A 68 12.24 -8.99 6.15
C THR A 68 13.07 -7.75 6.51
N MET A 69 13.20 -6.77 5.61
CA MET A 69 14.03 -5.58 5.83
C MET A 69 13.38 -4.62 6.84
N ASP A 70 14.19 -4.06 7.73
CA ASP A 70 13.81 -2.90 8.53
C ASP A 70 13.94 -1.63 7.66
N PRO A 71 12.87 -0.86 7.43
CA PRO A 71 12.91 0.32 6.56
C PRO A 71 13.78 1.46 7.13
N ALA A 72 14.01 1.51 8.44
CA ALA A 72 14.83 2.51 9.14
C ALA A 72 16.32 2.18 9.14
N THR A 73 16.71 0.90 9.14
CA THR A 73 18.13 0.49 9.15
C THR A 73 18.63 -0.16 7.85
N GLY A 74 17.74 -0.74 7.03
CA GLY A 74 18.11 -1.54 5.85
C GLY A 74 18.67 -2.93 6.18
N GLN A 75 18.77 -3.24 7.46
CA GLN A 75 19.20 -4.53 7.97
C GLN A 75 18.03 -5.52 7.92
N ARG A 76 18.35 -6.82 7.95
CA ARG A 76 17.32 -7.85 8.07
C ARG A 76 16.80 -7.86 9.50
N ALA A 77 15.49 -7.73 9.67
CA ALA A 77 14.85 -7.95 10.94
C ALA A 77 15.02 -9.41 11.38
N THR A 78 15.23 -9.63 12.67
CA THR A 78 15.22 -10.97 13.24
C THR A 78 13.83 -11.58 13.12
N LEU A 79 13.77 -12.89 12.84
CA LEU A 79 12.50 -13.61 12.87
C LEU A 79 12.02 -13.69 14.32
N SER A 80 10.84 -13.14 14.53
CA SER A 80 10.07 -13.24 15.77
C SER A 80 8.66 -13.71 15.42
N PHE A 81 7.90 -14.23 16.37
CA PHE A 81 6.53 -14.68 16.08
C PHE A 81 5.62 -13.56 15.59
N ILE A 82 5.82 -12.35 16.14
CA ILE A 82 5.08 -11.14 15.75
C ILE A 82 5.35 -10.83 14.27
N ASN A 83 6.63 -10.84 13.87
CA ASN A 83 7.00 -10.49 12.51
C ASN A 83 6.78 -11.65 11.53
N LEU A 84 6.82 -12.91 11.98
CA LEU A 84 6.60 -14.09 11.16
C LEU A 84 5.19 -14.08 10.55
N GLN A 85 4.16 -13.83 11.35
CA GLN A 85 2.78 -13.71 10.85
C GLN A 85 2.67 -12.61 9.78
N LYS A 86 3.25 -11.44 10.07
CA LYS A 86 3.30 -10.30 9.14
C LYS A 86 4.00 -10.67 7.83
N PHE A 87 5.14 -11.35 7.90
CA PHE A 87 5.92 -11.73 6.72
C PHE A 87 5.23 -12.82 5.90
N MET A 88 4.64 -13.81 6.56
CA MET A 88 3.88 -14.88 5.90
C MET A 88 2.67 -14.34 5.16
N TYR A 89 1.90 -13.47 5.81
CA TYR A 89 0.76 -12.81 5.19
C TYR A 89 1.19 -11.99 3.97
N ARG A 90 2.24 -11.16 4.11
CA ARG A 90 2.78 -10.36 3.00
C ARG A 90 3.27 -11.21 1.84
N ARG A 91 4.03 -12.27 2.12
CA ARG A 91 4.50 -13.22 1.12
C ARG A 91 3.33 -13.80 0.35
N GLU A 92 2.33 -14.32 1.05
CA GLU A 92 1.20 -14.97 0.41
C GLU A 92 0.35 -13.99 -0.41
N THR A 93 0.07 -12.80 0.12
CA THR A 93 -0.60 -11.74 -0.63
C THR A 93 0.19 -11.34 -1.87
N ALA A 94 1.49 -11.08 -1.74
CA ALA A 94 2.33 -10.70 -2.87
C ALA A 94 2.37 -11.79 -3.94
N ARG A 95 2.52 -13.05 -3.53
CA ARG A 95 2.53 -14.22 -4.43
C ARG A 95 1.21 -14.34 -5.20
N LYS A 96 0.06 -14.26 -4.50
CA LYS A 96 -1.27 -14.33 -5.14
C LYS A 96 -1.52 -13.16 -6.08
N LEU A 97 -1.20 -11.94 -5.64
CA LEU A 97 -1.38 -10.72 -6.43
C LEU A 97 -0.48 -10.72 -7.66
N ALA A 98 0.80 -11.05 -7.50
CA ALA A 98 1.71 -11.19 -8.62
C ALA A 98 1.28 -12.29 -9.60
N SER A 99 0.76 -13.41 -9.12
CA SER A 99 0.20 -14.47 -9.97
C SER A 99 -1.01 -13.98 -10.77
N ARG A 100 -1.90 -13.20 -10.14
CA ARG A 100 -3.04 -12.61 -10.83
C ARG A 100 -2.61 -11.57 -11.86
N VAL A 101 -1.67 -10.70 -11.49
CA VAL A 101 -1.07 -9.71 -12.39
C VAL A 101 -0.39 -10.37 -13.59
N ALA A 102 0.39 -11.43 -13.35
CA ALA A 102 0.95 -12.25 -14.41
C ALA A 102 -0.18 -12.83 -15.28
N ARG A 103 -1.22 -13.44 -14.71
CA ARG A 103 -2.32 -14.00 -15.50
C ARG A 103 -3.11 -12.97 -16.31
N SER A 104 -3.41 -11.77 -15.81
CA SER A 104 -4.19 -10.81 -16.63
C SER A 104 -3.32 -9.97 -17.56
N GLY A 105 -2.06 -9.68 -17.18
CA GLY A 105 -1.10 -8.96 -18.03
C GLY A 105 -0.42 -9.84 -19.09
N TRP A 106 -0.20 -11.12 -18.78
CA TRP A 106 0.43 -12.13 -19.64
C TRP A 106 -0.59 -13.10 -20.27
N GLY A 107 -1.78 -13.26 -19.69
CA GLY A 107 -2.75 -14.29 -20.13
C GLY A 107 -3.25 -14.11 -21.55
N ALA A 108 -3.26 -12.88 -22.07
CA ALA A 108 -3.55 -12.63 -23.48
C ALA A 108 -2.46 -13.22 -24.41
N TRP A 109 -1.20 -13.28 -23.96
CA TRP A 109 -0.09 -13.93 -24.66
C TRP A 109 -0.03 -15.45 -24.42
N TRP A 110 -0.45 -15.90 -23.23
CA TRP A 110 -0.53 -17.32 -22.88
C TRP A 110 -1.60 -18.07 -23.68
N ALA A 111 -2.75 -17.43 -23.95
CA ALA A 111 -3.78 -17.94 -24.83
C ALA A 111 -3.27 -18.20 -26.27
N ILE A 112 -2.19 -17.52 -26.67
CA ILE A 112 -1.57 -17.63 -28.00
C ILE A 112 -0.51 -18.76 -28.03
N LYS A 113 0.21 -19.03 -26.92
CA LYS A 113 1.29 -20.04 -26.87
C LYS A 113 0.84 -21.48 -26.56
N GLY A 114 -0.39 -21.72 -26.12
CA GLY A 114 -1.02 -23.05 -26.10
C GLY A 114 -0.44 -24.10 -25.13
N SER A 115 0.58 -23.79 -24.31
CA SER A 115 1.12 -24.70 -23.30
C SER A 115 0.52 -24.38 -21.93
N GLY A 116 -0.19 -25.35 -21.35
CA GLY A 116 -0.91 -25.22 -20.07
C GLY A 116 -0.06 -24.89 -18.82
N GLU A 117 1.24 -24.69 -18.96
CA GLU A 117 2.18 -24.36 -17.88
C GLU A 117 2.65 -22.90 -17.98
N MET A 118 2.95 -22.28 -16.83
CA MET A 118 3.47 -20.91 -16.79
C MET A 118 4.88 -20.91 -17.39
N ASP A 119 5.04 -20.31 -18.57
CA ASP A 119 6.33 -20.11 -19.26
C ASP A 119 7.35 -19.51 -18.27
N ALA A 120 8.64 -19.86 -18.41
CA ALA A 120 9.71 -19.39 -17.52
C ALA A 120 9.75 -17.85 -17.46
N GLU A 121 9.41 -17.19 -18.57
CA GLU A 121 9.26 -15.73 -18.68
C GLU A 121 8.13 -15.17 -17.81
N ALA A 122 6.98 -15.84 -17.79
CA ALA A 122 5.84 -15.45 -16.98
C ALA A 122 6.14 -15.63 -15.48
N GLU A 123 6.88 -16.69 -15.13
CA GLU A 123 7.33 -16.91 -13.75
C GLU A 123 8.37 -15.86 -13.33
N MET A 124 9.32 -15.49 -14.19
CA MET A 124 10.23 -14.37 -13.93
C MET A 124 9.47 -13.05 -13.72
N PHE A 125 8.46 -12.77 -14.55
CA PHE A 125 7.60 -11.61 -14.40
C PHE A 125 6.84 -11.61 -13.08
N ARG A 126 6.22 -12.74 -12.75
CA ARG A 126 5.54 -12.95 -11.47
C ARG A 126 6.48 -12.68 -10.30
N GLN A 127 7.70 -13.21 -10.34
CA GLN A 127 8.69 -13.00 -9.27
C GLN A 127 9.11 -11.54 -9.13
N ARG A 128 9.32 -10.80 -10.24
CA ARG A 128 9.63 -9.37 -10.19
C ARG A 128 8.50 -8.54 -9.59
N VAL A 129 7.26 -8.81 -10.00
CA VAL A 129 6.08 -8.16 -9.41
C VAL A 129 5.98 -8.49 -7.92
N GLU A 130 6.18 -9.74 -7.51
CA GLU A 130 6.17 -10.16 -6.11
C GLU A 130 7.22 -9.38 -5.28
N LYS A 131 8.45 -9.28 -5.77
CA LYS A 131 9.53 -8.53 -5.13
C LYS A 131 9.22 -7.03 -5.04
N GLY A 132 8.62 -6.46 -6.08
CA GLY A 132 8.17 -5.07 -6.08
C GLY A 132 7.07 -4.79 -5.05
N LEU A 133 6.14 -5.73 -4.87
CA LEU A 133 5.09 -5.64 -3.86
C LEU A 133 5.65 -5.61 -2.43
N TYR A 134 6.76 -6.31 -2.16
CA TYR A 134 7.44 -6.20 -0.86
C TYR A 134 7.92 -4.78 -0.57
N VAL A 135 8.46 -4.09 -1.58
CA VAL A 135 8.83 -2.67 -1.46
C VAL A 135 7.59 -1.82 -1.18
N MET A 136 6.50 -2.05 -1.91
CA MET A 136 5.25 -1.29 -1.74
C MET A 136 4.64 -1.46 -0.34
N PHE A 137 4.69 -2.66 0.25
CA PHE A 137 4.21 -2.87 1.62
C PHE A 137 5.00 -2.05 2.65
N HIS A 138 6.31 -1.87 2.45
CA HIS A 138 7.11 -0.97 3.30
C HIS A 138 6.77 0.51 3.05
N MET A 139 6.53 0.90 1.80
CA MET A 139 6.08 2.26 1.47
C MET A 139 4.73 2.61 2.12
N SER A 140 3.83 1.64 2.23
CA SER A 140 2.55 1.77 2.94
C SER A 140 2.76 1.85 4.45
N ASP A 141 3.58 0.99 5.05
CA ASP A 141 3.90 1.04 6.49
C ASP A 141 4.48 2.40 6.89
N ILE A 142 5.40 2.95 6.09
CA ILE A 142 6.00 4.26 6.32
C ILE A 142 4.93 5.35 6.35
N ALA A 143 4.03 5.36 5.35
CA ALA A 143 2.94 6.34 5.30
C ALA A 143 2.02 6.23 6.50
N ARG A 144 1.56 5.01 6.82
CA ARG A 144 0.68 4.75 7.96
C ARG A 144 1.32 5.16 9.29
N ASN A 145 2.59 4.83 9.53
CA ASN A 145 3.27 5.17 10.77
C ASN A 145 3.33 6.70 11.00
N ILE A 146 3.56 7.47 9.94
CA ILE A 146 3.59 8.93 10.00
C ILE A 146 2.18 9.51 10.12
N GLU A 147 1.19 8.87 9.50
CA GLU A 147 -0.22 9.29 9.56
C GLU A 147 -0.88 9.04 10.90
N TYR A 148 -0.52 7.94 11.57
CA TYR A 148 -0.94 7.66 12.94
C TYR A 148 -0.29 8.54 13.99
N THR A 149 0.85 9.17 13.65
CA THR A 149 1.46 10.16 14.53
C THR A 149 0.59 11.41 14.51
N GLN A 150 -0.11 11.70 15.62
CA GLN A 150 -0.91 12.92 15.73
C GLN A 150 -0.07 14.12 15.35
N VAL A 151 -0.50 14.84 14.30
CA VAL A 151 0.18 16.06 13.89
C VAL A 151 -0.12 17.11 14.92
N GLN A 152 0.82 17.33 15.83
CA GLN A 152 0.83 18.50 16.71
C GLN A 152 0.81 19.74 15.79
N PRO A 153 -0.07 20.73 16.06
CA PRO A 153 -0.03 22.03 15.40
C PRO A 153 1.41 22.52 15.35
N TYR A 154 2.02 22.59 14.17
CA TYR A 154 3.38 23.10 14.05
C TYR A 154 3.37 24.53 14.60
N THR A 155 4.20 24.82 15.60
CA THR A 155 4.22 26.14 16.27
C THR A 155 4.38 27.26 15.25
N LEU A 156 5.12 27.00 14.17
CA LEU A 156 5.29 27.92 13.05
C LEU A 156 4.02 28.12 12.23
N ALA A 157 3.22 27.07 11.97
CA ALA A 157 1.94 27.19 11.25
C ALA A 157 0.90 27.94 12.09
N PHE A 158 0.88 27.68 13.41
CA PHE A 158 0.06 28.43 14.36
C PHE A 158 0.51 29.89 14.48
N SER A 159 1.81 30.15 14.51
CA SER A 159 2.39 31.50 14.53
C SER A 159 2.12 32.25 13.23
N ILE A 160 2.28 31.61 12.06
CA ILE A 160 1.92 32.20 10.75
C ILE A 160 0.42 32.50 10.70
N TYR A 161 -0.42 31.57 11.14
CA TYR A 161 -1.86 31.78 11.27
C TYR A 161 -2.17 32.97 12.19
N ARG A 162 -1.55 33.06 13.38
CA ARG A 162 -1.72 34.21 14.29
C ARG A 162 -1.26 35.51 13.67
N VAL A 163 -0.09 35.56 13.06
CA VAL A 163 0.46 36.77 12.42
C VAL A 163 -0.44 37.24 11.29
N LEU A 164 -0.92 36.33 10.43
CA LEU A 164 -1.85 36.64 9.36
C LEU A 164 -3.21 37.11 9.91
N LEU A 165 -3.74 36.45 10.94
CA LEU A 165 -4.98 36.85 11.62
C LEU A 165 -4.86 38.25 12.23
N PHE A 166 -3.79 38.53 12.96
CA PHE A 166 -3.53 39.85 13.56
C PHE A 166 -3.36 40.94 12.51
N SER A 167 -2.55 40.70 11.47
CA SER A 167 -2.31 41.67 10.39
C SER A 167 -3.56 42.02 9.57
N CYS A 168 -4.52 41.10 9.47
CA CYS A 168 -5.80 41.36 8.79
C CYS A 168 -6.86 41.96 9.71
N LEU A 169 -6.92 41.56 10.99
CA LEU A 169 -7.77 42.22 11.99
C LEU A 169 -7.40 43.70 12.18
N SER A 170 -6.11 44.05 12.07
CA SER A 170 -5.65 45.44 12.12
C SER A 170 -6.01 46.26 10.87
N ARG A 171 -6.40 45.63 9.75
CA ARG A 171 -6.80 46.32 8.50
C ARG A 171 -8.31 46.35 8.29
N LEU A 172 -9.08 45.65 9.11
CA LEU A 172 -10.54 45.68 9.10
C LEU A 172 -11.02 46.81 10.01
N GLN A 173 -11.09 48.04 9.49
CA GLN A 173 -12.06 48.99 10.01
C GLN A 173 -13.45 48.34 9.83
N PHE A 174 -14.17 48.16 10.93
CA PHE A 174 -15.53 47.62 10.94
C PHE A 174 -16.47 48.62 10.24
N ASP A 175 -16.47 48.59 8.91
CA ASP A 175 -17.47 49.30 8.14
C ASP A 175 -18.76 48.48 8.19
N ARG A 176 -19.77 49.04 8.86
CA ARG A 176 -21.00 48.36 9.29
C ARG A 176 -21.95 47.98 8.13
N SER A 177 -21.47 48.02 6.88
CA SER A 177 -22.29 47.90 5.67
C SER A 177 -21.70 46.92 4.64
N ARG A 178 -21.73 45.61 4.94
CA ARG A 178 -21.84 44.49 3.95
C ARG A 178 -21.64 43.15 4.65
N SER A 179 -22.73 42.48 5.02
CA SER A 179 -22.70 41.24 5.82
C SER A 179 -22.30 39.96 5.06
N SER A 180 -21.78 40.03 3.82
CA SER A 180 -21.44 38.80 3.05
C SER A 180 -19.94 38.53 2.81
N ARG A 181 -19.04 39.46 3.16
CA ARG A 181 -17.59 39.33 2.89
C ARG A 181 -16.73 38.89 4.08
N SER A 182 -17.26 38.87 5.31
CA SER A 182 -16.45 38.57 6.51
C SER A 182 -16.12 37.08 6.69
N TRP A 183 -16.88 36.16 6.08
CA TRP A 183 -16.69 34.71 6.23
C TRP A 183 -15.57 34.12 5.36
N TRP A 184 -15.14 34.85 4.33
CA TRP A 184 -14.13 34.39 3.37
C TRP A 184 -12.73 34.33 4.00
N PHE A 185 -12.41 35.26 4.89
CA PHE A 185 -11.10 35.35 5.51
C PHE A 185 -10.82 34.24 6.53
N PRO A 186 -11.72 33.94 7.49
CA PRO A 186 -11.56 32.78 8.39
C PRO A 186 -11.48 31.45 7.62
N ARG A 187 -12.30 31.28 6.57
CA ARG A 187 -12.27 30.07 5.71
C ARG A 187 -10.93 29.94 4.97
N HIS A 188 -10.43 31.03 4.39
CA HIS A 188 -9.14 31.05 3.69
C HIS A 188 -7.96 30.79 4.63
N MET A 189 -7.98 31.35 5.85
CA MET A 189 -6.92 31.11 6.84
C MET A 189 -6.97 29.70 7.42
N SER A 190 -8.17 29.17 7.66
CA SER A 190 -8.36 27.76 8.03
C SER A 190 -7.83 26.82 6.94
N HIS A 191 -8.16 27.10 5.68
CA HIS A 191 -7.62 26.40 4.51
C HIS A 191 -6.10 26.40 4.49
N ILE A 192 -5.44 27.57 4.57
CA ILE A 192 -3.97 27.67 4.58
C ILE A 192 -3.36 26.86 5.72
N TYR A 193 -3.94 26.96 6.92
CA TYR A 193 -3.45 26.23 8.09
C TYR A 193 -3.52 24.71 7.87
N VAL A 194 -4.68 24.19 7.42
CA VAL A 194 -4.87 22.76 7.12
C VAL A 194 -3.91 22.28 6.04
N VAL A 195 -3.74 23.05 4.96
CA VAL A 195 -2.82 22.73 3.86
C VAL A 195 -1.38 22.66 4.37
N LEU A 196 -0.91 23.65 5.13
CA LEU A 196 0.46 23.65 5.65
C LEU A 196 0.73 22.48 6.61
N LEU A 197 -0.24 22.16 7.47
CA LEU A 197 -0.14 21.03 8.41
C LEU A 197 -0.01 19.70 7.66
N ARG A 198 -0.92 19.45 6.71
CA ARG A 198 -0.93 18.23 5.90
C ARG A 198 0.29 18.12 4.99
N LYS A 199 0.76 19.25 4.45
CA LYS A 199 1.96 19.31 3.61
C LYS A 199 3.18 18.84 4.37
N SER A 200 3.35 19.28 5.61
CA SER A 200 4.44 18.85 6.48
C SER A 200 4.45 17.33 6.63
N GLN A 201 3.27 16.76 6.92
CA GLN A 201 3.10 15.31 7.07
C GLN A 201 3.41 14.56 5.76
N GLN A 202 2.84 14.97 4.63
CA GLN A 202 3.08 14.33 3.32
C GLN A 202 4.53 14.44 2.87
N ARG A 203 5.21 15.56 3.18
CA ARG A 203 6.66 15.70 2.95
C ARG A 203 7.48 14.75 3.81
N GLU A 204 7.11 14.56 5.08
CA GLU A 204 7.81 13.59 5.93
C GLU A 204 7.59 12.16 5.42
N VAL A 205 6.39 11.82 4.92
CA VAL A 205 6.14 10.55 4.21
C VAL A 205 7.07 10.38 3.03
N GLY A 206 7.12 11.36 2.12
CA GLY A 206 8.02 11.33 0.96
C GLY A 206 9.48 11.16 1.36
N LYS A 207 9.94 11.90 2.36
CA LYS A 207 11.31 11.84 2.88
C LYS A 207 11.67 10.47 3.47
N GLN A 208 10.80 9.86 4.26
CA GLN A 208 11.08 8.55 4.85
C GLN A 208 11.05 7.42 3.80
N ARG A 209 10.11 7.50 2.85
CA ARG A 209 10.07 6.58 1.69
C ARG A 209 11.32 6.73 0.81
N TRP A 210 11.79 7.96 0.60
CA TRP A 210 13.05 8.23 -0.10
C TRP A 210 14.25 7.61 0.60
N LYS A 211 14.39 7.81 1.92
CA LYS A 211 15.45 7.17 2.74
C LYS A 211 15.41 5.64 2.68
N PHE A 212 14.21 5.06 2.67
CA PHE A 212 14.06 3.62 2.51
C PHE A 212 14.53 3.17 1.12
N ARG A 213 14.09 3.85 0.05
CA ARG A 213 14.51 3.54 -1.32
C ARG A 213 16.02 3.60 -1.53
N GLN A 214 16.73 4.50 -0.85
CA GLN A 214 18.20 4.58 -0.92
C GLN A 214 18.91 3.29 -0.46
N LYS A 215 18.23 2.45 0.33
CA LYS A 215 18.75 1.17 0.82
C LYS A 215 18.46 0.00 -0.11
N LEU A 216 17.66 0.24 -1.15
CA LEU A 216 17.37 -0.73 -2.20
C LEU A 216 18.47 -0.65 -3.27
N ASP A 217 18.87 -1.81 -3.76
CA ASP A 217 19.67 -1.92 -4.99
C ASP A 217 18.84 -1.49 -6.21
N LEU A 218 19.50 -1.39 -7.38
CA LEU A 218 18.83 -0.97 -8.60
C LEU A 218 17.74 -1.97 -9.01
N GLU A 219 17.99 -3.27 -8.90
CA GLU A 219 17.04 -4.32 -9.27
C GLU A 219 15.72 -4.16 -8.51
N ARG A 220 15.76 -3.98 -7.17
CA ARG A 220 14.54 -3.85 -6.37
C ARG A 220 13.84 -2.51 -6.58
N ARG A 221 14.54 -1.47 -6.99
CA ARG A 221 13.90 -0.21 -7.45
C ARG A 221 13.15 -0.44 -8.75
N VAL A 222 13.73 -1.18 -9.70
CA VAL A 222 13.08 -1.55 -10.95
C VAL A 222 11.86 -2.43 -10.69
N ASP A 223 11.99 -3.48 -9.87
CA ASP A 223 10.88 -4.36 -9.46
C ASP A 223 9.72 -3.56 -8.84
N PHE A 224 10.03 -2.57 -8.00
CA PHE A 224 9.05 -1.65 -7.42
C PHE A 224 8.26 -0.88 -8.50
N HIS A 225 8.96 -0.32 -9.49
CA HIS A 225 8.29 0.41 -10.57
C HIS A 225 7.44 -0.51 -11.46
N ILE A 226 7.91 -1.74 -11.73
CA ILE A 226 7.14 -2.75 -12.46
C ILE A 226 5.85 -3.08 -11.70
N ALA A 227 5.94 -3.41 -10.40
CA ALA A 227 4.78 -3.74 -9.59
C ALA A 227 3.78 -2.57 -9.51
N LEU A 228 4.28 -1.34 -9.29
CA LEU A 228 3.44 -0.15 -9.26
C LEU A 228 2.72 0.07 -10.60
N GLN A 229 3.42 -0.04 -11.73
CA GLN A 229 2.83 0.10 -13.06
C GLN A 229 1.72 -0.93 -13.30
N MET A 230 1.94 -2.19 -12.93
CA MET A 230 0.94 -3.24 -13.12
C MET A 230 -0.30 -3.03 -12.25
N LEU A 231 -0.11 -2.62 -10.99
CA LEU A 231 -1.24 -2.29 -10.11
C LEU A 231 -2.02 -1.07 -10.58
N ARG A 232 -1.37 -0.07 -11.20
CA ARG A 232 -2.06 1.06 -11.83
C ARG A 232 -3.00 0.57 -12.94
N GLN A 233 -2.47 -0.23 -13.87
CA GLN A 233 -3.25 -0.77 -15.00
C GLN A 233 -4.46 -1.60 -14.52
N PHE A 234 -4.25 -2.43 -13.50
CA PHE A 234 -5.33 -3.18 -12.88
C PHE A 234 -6.37 -2.28 -12.22
N LEU A 235 -5.93 -1.27 -11.47
CA LEU A 235 -6.83 -0.34 -10.81
C LEU A 235 -7.63 0.49 -11.82
N GLU A 236 -7.00 0.95 -12.90
CA GLU A 236 -7.68 1.65 -14.00
C GLU A 236 -8.79 0.80 -14.61
N THR A 237 -8.55 -0.51 -14.78
CA THR A 237 -9.57 -1.45 -15.28
C THR A 237 -10.75 -1.58 -14.30
N ILE A 238 -10.46 -1.69 -12.99
CA ILE A 238 -11.50 -1.73 -11.94
C ILE A 238 -12.28 -0.41 -11.91
N ILE A 239 -11.60 0.73 -11.94
CA ILE A 239 -12.20 2.06 -11.96
C ILE A 239 -13.11 2.20 -13.18
N PHE A 240 -12.64 1.81 -14.37
CA PHE A 240 -13.43 1.87 -15.60
C PHE A 240 -14.73 1.05 -15.48
N ALA A 241 -14.67 -0.16 -14.93
CA ALA A 241 -15.84 -1.02 -14.77
C ALA A 241 -16.79 -0.57 -13.63
N HIS A 242 -16.26 0.09 -12.59
CA HIS A 242 -16.98 0.35 -11.34
C HIS A 242 -17.20 1.83 -11.01
N SER A 243 -16.79 2.76 -11.90
CA SER A 243 -16.94 4.21 -11.69
C SER A 243 -18.41 4.59 -11.45
N PRO A 244 -18.72 5.57 -10.58
CA PRO A 244 -20.06 6.12 -10.46
C PRO A 244 -20.49 6.82 -11.78
N ASP A 245 -21.75 6.63 -12.19
CA ASP A 245 -22.29 7.16 -13.45
C ASP A 245 -22.30 8.72 -13.49
N ASP A 246 -22.29 9.38 -12.33
CA ASP A 246 -22.31 10.85 -12.18
C ASP A 246 -20.91 11.52 -12.23
N ASP A 247 -19.83 10.75 -12.38
CA ASP A 247 -18.48 11.31 -12.34
C ASP A 247 -18.07 11.96 -13.67
N ARG A 248 -18.67 13.13 -13.97
CA ARG A 248 -18.33 13.98 -15.13
C ARG A 248 -16.90 14.53 -15.10
N SER A 249 -16.14 14.26 -14.04
CA SER A 249 -14.74 14.69 -13.88
C SER A 249 -13.70 13.76 -14.51
N ALA A 250 -14.14 12.68 -15.18
CA ALA A 250 -13.29 11.68 -15.83
C ALA A 250 -12.41 12.19 -17.01
N SER A 251 -12.38 13.49 -17.29
CA SER A 251 -11.73 14.07 -18.48
C SER A 251 -10.30 14.60 -18.26
N SER A 252 -9.74 14.62 -17.05
CA SER A 252 -8.35 15.08 -16.80
C SER A 252 -7.36 13.94 -16.46
N VAL A 253 -6.83 13.29 -17.50
CA VAL A 253 -5.91 12.14 -17.43
C VAL A 253 -4.64 12.39 -16.57
N ASN A 254 -4.15 13.62 -16.47
CA ASN A 254 -2.92 13.93 -15.72
C ASN A 254 -3.12 14.12 -14.21
N GLU A 255 -4.27 14.63 -13.75
CA GLU A 255 -4.57 14.77 -12.31
C GLU A 255 -4.84 13.39 -11.67
N ASP A 256 -5.29 12.42 -12.48
CA ASP A 256 -5.61 11.06 -12.06
C ASP A 256 -4.37 10.23 -11.69
N LEU A 257 -3.21 10.49 -12.29
CA LEU A 257 -2.02 9.67 -12.06
C LEU A 257 -1.45 9.89 -10.65
N ASP A 258 -1.42 11.13 -10.17
CA ASP A 258 -0.94 11.46 -8.82
C ASP A 258 -1.85 10.88 -7.74
N VAL A 259 -3.17 10.97 -7.93
CA VAL A 259 -4.16 10.37 -7.02
C VAL A 259 -4.01 8.85 -6.99
N THR A 260 -3.86 8.23 -8.16
CA THR A 260 -3.70 6.78 -8.29
C THR A 260 -2.41 6.29 -7.62
N ASN A 261 -1.30 7.00 -7.80
CA ASN A 261 -0.02 6.69 -7.16
C ASN A 261 -0.07 6.83 -5.66
N TRP A 262 -0.60 7.96 -5.21
CA TRP A 262 -0.78 8.25 -3.81
C TRP A 262 -1.63 7.15 -3.17
N PHE A 263 -2.77 6.80 -3.78
CA PHE A 263 -3.69 5.78 -3.28
C PHE A 263 -3.02 4.42 -3.18
N ILE A 264 -2.43 3.91 -4.28
CA ILE A 264 -1.81 2.58 -4.31
C ILE A 264 -0.68 2.47 -3.29
N LEU A 265 0.20 3.48 -3.19
CA LEU A 265 1.35 3.44 -2.27
C LEU A 265 0.95 3.53 -0.79
N ARG A 266 -0.29 3.91 -0.48
CA ARG A 266 -0.83 3.92 0.89
C ARG A 266 -1.44 2.58 1.28
N GLN A 267 -1.88 1.77 0.31
CA GLN A 267 -2.57 0.52 0.61
C GLN A 267 -1.63 -0.52 1.20
N ASN A 268 -2.01 -1.09 2.34
CA ASN A 268 -1.26 -2.19 2.95
C ASN A 268 -1.60 -3.51 2.24
N ALA A 269 -0.90 -4.59 2.59
CA ALA A 269 -1.13 -5.91 1.99
C ALA A 269 -2.61 -6.36 2.08
N HIS A 270 -3.30 -6.06 3.18
CA HIS A 270 -4.69 -6.43 3.35
C HIS A 270 -5.64 -5.63 2.45
N SER A 271 -5.47 -4.32 2.37
CA SER A 271 -6.25 -3.49 1.45
C SER A 271 -6.02 -3.90 0.00
N LEU A 272 -4.78 -4.18 -0.39
CA LEU A 272 -4.45 -4.66 -1.74
C LEU A 272 -5.06 -6.04 -2.02
N SER A 273 -5.05 -6.95 -1.05
CA SER A 273 -5.77 -8.24 -1.13
C SER A 273 -7.25 -8.03 -1.40
N ARG A 274 -7.89 -7.16 -0.61
CA ARG A 274 -9.32 -6.88 -0.74
C ARG A 274 -9.67 -6.28 -2.10
N ILE A 275 -8.90 -5.30 -2.58
CA ILE A 275 -9.13 -4.61 -3.86
C ILE A 275 -8.95 -5.55 -5.05
N PHE A 276 -7.87 -6.33 -5.07
CA PHE A 276 -7.43 -7.01 -6.28
C PHE A 276 -7.63 -8.54 -6.27
N LEU A 277 -7.87 -9.17 -5.13
CA LEU A 277 -8.00 -10.63 -5.03
C LEU A 277 -9.39 -11.09 -4.58
N GLU A 278 -9.99 -10.42 -3.60
CA GLU A 278 -11.21 -10.90 -2.92
C GLU A 278 -12.50 -10.42 -3.58
N LEU A 279 -12.53 -9.20 -4.13
CA LEU A 279 -13.72 -8.68 -4.79
C LEU A 279 -13.92 -9.34 -6.17
N PRO A 280 -15.14 -9.79 -6.51
CA PRO A 280 -15.39 -10.59 -7.71
C PRO A 280 -15.43 -9.75 -8.99
N ASP A 281 -14.89 -10.31 -10.08
CA ASP A 281 -14.82 -9.71 -11.42
C ASP A 281 -16.15 -9.68 -12.21
N ALA A 282 -17.30 -10.13 -11.67
CA ALA A 282 -18.43 -10.47 -12.55
C ALA A 282 -19.84 -10.00 -12.15
N LYS A 283 -20.14 -9.68 -10.88
CA LYS A 283 -21.56 -9.61 -10.44
C LYS A 283 -22.06 -8.28 -9.90
N CYS A 284 -21.20 -7.27 -9.76
CA CYS A 284 -21.58 -6.08 -9.01
C CYS A 284 -21.91 -4.85 -9.88
N CYS A 285 -21.48 -4.83 -11.13
CA CYS A 285 -21.66 -3.69 -12.05
C CYS A 285 -21.49 -4.15 -13.51
N SER A 286 -22.30 -5.05 -14.07
CA SER A 286 -22.15 -5.31 -15.51
C SER A 286 -22.53 -4.03 -16.29
N ILE A 287 -21.67 -3.63 -17.23
CA ILE A 287 -21.91 -2.48 -18.10
C ILE A 287 -23.24 -2.66 -18.85
N GLU A 288 -23.59 -3.91 -19.16
CA GLU A 288 -24.85 -4.32 -19.76
C GLU A 288 -26.07 -4.09 -18.85
N GLU A 289 -25.99 -4.42 -17.56
CA GLU A 289 -27.07 -4.13 -16.58
C GLU A 289 -27.22 -2.63 -16.33
N ARG A 290 -26.13 -1.85 -16.37
CA ARG A 290 -26.20 -0.38 -16.30
C ARG A 290 -26.83 0.23 -17.52
N ALA A 291 -26.51 -0.26 -18.72
CA ALA A 291 -27.10 0.19 -19.98
C ALA A 291 -28.59 -0.17 -20.10
N ARG A 292 -29.04 -1.23 -19.40
CA ARG A 292 -30.45 -1.67 -19.33
C ARG A 292 -31.27 -0.97 -18.25
N LYS A 293 -30.75 0.06 -17.56
CA LYS A 293 -31.52 0.84 -16.56
C LYS A 293 -32.61 1.68 -17.25
N ASP A 294 -33.71 1.02 -17.56
CA ASP A 294 -35.03 1.61 -17.45
C ASP A 294 -35.40 1.76 -15.96
N LYS A 295 -36.15 2.81 -15.69
CA LYS A 295 -36.60 3.32 -14.39
C LYS A 295 -37.22 2.19 -13.53
N ASP A 296 -36.97 2.21 -12.21
CA ASP A 296 -37.68 1.44 -11.16
C ASP A 296 -37.04 0.19 -10.52
N ARG A 297 -35.70 0.06 -10.44
CA ARG A 297 -35.11 -0.87 -9.44
C ARG A 297 -33.95 -0.26 -8.66
N ASP A 298 -33.97 -0.52 -7.34
CA ASP A 298 -32.84 -0.32 -6.44
C ASP A 298 -31.58 -0.87 -7.10
N SER A 299 -30.69 0.04 -7.47
CA SER A 299 -29.47 -0.33 -8.17
C SER A 299 -28.63 -1.20 -7.24
N PRO A 300 -28.10 -2.35 -7.69
CA PRO A 300 -27.21 -3.16 -6.87
C PRO A 300 -26.06 -2.28 -6.36
N VAL A 301 -25.88 -2.25 -5.04
CA VAL A 301 -24.81 -1.46 -4.41
C VAL A 301 -23.47 -2.03 -4.84
N CYS A 302 -22.70 -1.24 -5.59
CA CYS A 302 -21.36 -1.60 -6.03
C CYS A 302 -20.47 -1.96 -4.82
N THR A 303 -19.97 -3.18 -4.71
CA THR A 303 -19.09 -3.65 -3.63
C THR A 303 -17.73 -2.96 -3.64
N TYR A 304 -17.33 -2.40 -4.79
CA TYR A 304 -16.16 -1.54 -4.90
C TYR A 304 -16.40 -0.11 -4.39
N SER A 305 -17.65 0.33 -4.21
CA SER A 305 -17.93 1.70 -3.76
C SER A 305 -17.31 2.01 -2.40
N GLU A 306 -17.44 1.09 -1.43
CA GLU A 306 -16.85 1.24 -0.10
C GLU A 306 -15.34 1.06 -0.11
N VAL A 307 -14.83 0.08 -0.87
CA VAL A 307 -13.40 -0.27 -0.89
C VAL A 307 -12.57 0.80 -1.60
N LEU A 308 -13.12 1.44 -2.64
CA LEU A 308 -12.52 2.56 -3.34
C LEU A 308 -12.96 3.92 -2.79
N LYS A 309 -13.67 3.97 -1.66
CA LYS A 309 -14.16 5.24 -1.10
C LYS A 309 -13.04 6.26 -0.91
N GLU A 310 -11.91 5.86 -0.32
CA GLU A 310 -10.75 6.75 -0.14
C GLU A 310 -10.21 7.26 -1.48
N TYR A 311 -10.17 6.41 -2.52
CA TYR A 311 -9.77 6.82 -3.86
C TYR A 311 -10.76 7.85 -4.44
N TRP A 312 -12.06 7.58 -4.35
CA TRP A 312 -13.10 8.45 -4.88
C TRP A 312 -13.21 9.78 -4.13
N ASP A 313 -13.07 9.75 -2.81
CA ASP A 313 -13.03 10.96 -1.98
C ASP A 313 -11.80 11.81 -2.33
N ALA A 314 -10.65 11.16 -2.54
CA ALA A 314 -9.45 11.85 -3.01
C ALA A 314 -9.61 12.46 -4.42
N ARG A 315 -10.35 11.78 -5.31
CA ARG A 315 -10.61 12.27 -6.67
C ARG A 315 -11.61 13.43 -6.70
N ARG A 316 -12.70 13.34 -5.93
CA ARG A 316 -13.74 14.39 -5.85
C ARG A 316 -13.26 15.65 -5.14
N GLY A 317 -12.39 15.47 -4.16
CA GLY A 317 -11.84 16.53 -3.34
C GLY A 317 -12.18 16.34 -1.86
N ASP A 318 -11.25 16.69 -0.99
CA ASP A 318 -11.46 16.69 0.46
C ASP A 318 -12.15 17.98 0.90
N SER A 319 -13.36 17.85 1.44
CA SER A 319 -14.17 18.97 1.95
C SER A 319 -13.46 19.82 3.02
N SER A 320 -12.43 19.29 3.69
CA SER A 320 -11.62 20.01 4.68
C SER A 320 -10.51 20.88 4.08
N VAL A 321 -10.12 20.64 2.83
CA VAL A 321 -9.17 21.48 2.09
C VAL A 321 -9.91 22.35 1.09
N ASP A 322 -10.97 21.88 0.44
CA ASP A 322 -11.86 22.70 -0.40
C ASP A 322 -11.09 23.44 -1.52
N CYS A 323 -10.01 22.82 -2.03
CA CYS A 323 -9.19 23.36 -3.12
C CYS A 323 -8.44 22.23 -3.84
N LYS A 324 -8.86 21.92 -5.07
CA LYS A 324 -8.30 20.82 -5.87
C LYS A 324 -6.80 20.95 -6.13
N GLN A 325 -6.31 22.16 -6.41
CA GLN A 325 -4.87 22.40 -6.67
C GLN A 325 -4.01 22.12 -5.44
N CYS A 326 -4.45 22.57 -4.25
CA CYS A 326 -3.73 22.30 -3.01
C CYS A 326 -3.73 20.80 -2.69
N GLU A 327 -4.82 20.10 -2.96
CA GLU A 327 -4.89 18.66 -2.74
C GLU A 327 -4.02 17.85 -3.68
N ALA A 328 -4.03 18.16 -4.98
CA ALA A 328 -3.14 17.53 -5.96
C ALA A 328 -1.68 17.69 -5.53
N TRP A 329 -1.31 18.90 -5.12
CA TRP A 329 0.03 19.19 -4.62
C TRP A 329 0.38 18.49 -3.29
N LEU A 330 -0.58 18.34 -2.38
CA LEU A 330 -0.38 17.59 -1.13
C LEU A 330 -0.10 16.11 -1.42
N ARG A 331 -0.84 15.52 -2.37
CA ARG A 331 -0.68 14.11 -2.76
C ARG A 331 0.66 13.89 -3.46
N SER A 332 0.99 14.74 -4.44
CA SER A 332 2.26 14.67 -5.18
C SER A 332 3.47 14.84 -4.26
N SER A 333 3.38 15.67 -3.22
CA SER A 333 4.47 15.87 -2.24
C SER A 333 4.98 14.57 -1.58
N SER A 334 4.14 13.53 -1.51
CA SER A 334 4.49 12.23 -0.90
C SER A 334 4.95 11.17 -1.91
N THR A 335 4.77 11.41 -3.20
CA THR A 335 5.02 10.45 -4.30
C THR A 335 6.13 10.92 -5.23
N GLU A 336 6.21 12.22 -5.51
CA GLU A 336 7.15 12.84 -6.45
C GLU A 336 8.61 12.54 -6.10
N THR A 337 8.97 12.63 -4.82
CA THR A 337 10.34 12.35 -4.33
C THR A 337 10.80 10.90 -4.53
N ILE A 338 9.86 9.98 -4.77
CA ILE A 338 10.12 8.55 -4.94
C ILE A 338 10.00 8.14 -6.41
N LEU A 339 9.16 8.83 -7.18
CA LEU A 339 8.87 8.47 -8.56
C LEU A 339 9.66 9.30 -9.57
N ASN A 340 9.90 10.58 -9.28
CA ASN A 340 10.28 11.58 -10.27
C ASN A 340 11.67 12.21 -10.03
N ASP A 341 12.41 11.80 -8.99
CA ASP A 341 13.82 12.18 -8.89
C ASP A 341 14.67 11.41 -9.92
N PHE A 342 15.92 11.84 -10.15
CA PHE A 342 16.78 11.26 -11.18
C PHE A 342 16.88 9.72 -11.10
N PHE A 343 17.08 9.18 -9.91
CA PHE A 343 17.20 7.73 -9.70
C PHE A 343 15.86 6.99 -9.83
N GLY A 344 14.75 7.61 -9.42
CA GLY A 344 13.40 7.08 -9.60
C GLY A 344 13.01 7.04 -11.07
N LEU A 345 13.27 8.12 -11.80
CA LEU A 345 13.00 8.20 -13.23
C LEU A 345 13.85 7.19 -14.02
N HIS A 346 15.12 7.02 -13.64
CA HIS A 346 15.97 6.00 -14.25
C HIS A 346 15.44 4.58 -14.02
N ALA A 347 15.10 4.22 -12.77
CA ALA A 347 14.53 2.90 -12.46
C ALA A 347 13.16 2.70 -13.11
N TYR A 348 12.34 3.74 -13.20
CA TYR A 348 11.07 3.73 -13.92
C TYR A 348 11.26 3.44 -15.41
N ASN A 349 12.20 4.12 -16.07
CA ASN A 349 12.48 3.90 -17.48
C ASN A 349 12.98 2.48 -17.75
N LEU A 350 13.87 1.96 -16.89
CA LEU A 350 14.32 0.56 -16.97
C LEU A 350 13.16 -0.43 -16.77
N GLY A 351 12.28 -0.18 -15.80
CA GLY A 351 11.09 -1.00 -15.57
C GLY A 351 10.12 -0.98 -16.75
N LYS A 352 9.89 0.20 -17.33
CA LYS A 352 9.05 0.37 -18.52
C LYS A 352 9.63 -0.38 -19.71
N GLU A 353 10.93 -0.25 -19.95
CA GLU A 353 11.60 -0.95 -21.03
C GLU A 353 11.56 -2.47 -20.83
N TRP A 354 11.81 -2.93 -19.61
CA TRP A 354 11.73 -4.35 -19.29
C TRP A 354 10.32 -4.90 -19.52
N VAL A 355 9.26 -4.18 -19.10
CA VAL A 355 7.87 -4.56 -19.38
C VAL A 355 7.58 -4.58 -20.88
N ARG A 356 8.13 -3.63 -21.64
CA ARG A 356 8.00 -3.56 -23.11
C ARG A 356 8.66 -4.75 -23.80
N GLN A 357 9.90 -5.08 -23.42
CA GLN A 357 10.63 -6.24 -23.92
C GLN A 357 9.88 -7.55 -23.63
N MET A 358 9.39 -7.69 -22.40
CA MET A 358 8.62 -8.87 -22.00
C MET A 358 7.27 -8.98 -22.73
N ARG A 359 6.77 -7.88 -23.33
CA ARG A 359 5.59 -7.88 -24.22
C ARG A 359 5.95 -8.08 -25.70
N GLY A 360 7.22 -8.30 -26.04
CA GLY A 360 7.69 -8.41 -27.42
C GLY A 360 7.69 -7.08 -28.21
N GLU A 361 7.55 -5.95 -27.51
CA GLU A 361 7.47 -4.61 -28.10
C GLU A 361 8.81 -3.84 -28.03
N GLY A 362 9.87 -4.51 -27.56
CA GLY A 362 11.19 -3.92 -27.29
C GLY A 362 12.29 -4.39 -28.25
N GLU A 363 13.29 -3.55 -28.47
CA GLU A 363 14.56 -3.97 -29.09
C GLU A 363 15.36 -4.76 -28.04
N LEU A 364 15.92 -5.90 -28.44
CA LEU A 364 16.70 -6.79 -27.55
C LEU A 364 17.93 -6.04 -27.01
N LEU A 365 17.96 -5.77 -25.70
CA LEU A 365 19.13 -5.16 -25.03
C LEU A 365 20.18 -6.19 -24.57
N PHE A 366 20.28 -7.34 -25.25
CA PHE A 366 21.30 -8.35 -24.96
C PHE A 366 22.00 -8.79 -26.25
N ASP A 367 22.68 -7.84 -26.87
CA ASP A 367 23.94 -8.08 -27.57
C ASP A 367 24.98 -7.16 -26.92
N ILE A 368 25.70 -7.70 -25.91
CA ILE A 368 27.10 -7.45 -25.49
C ILE A 368 27.41 -8.35 -24.28
#